data_AF-A0A8J3W5A3-F1
#
_entry.id   AF-A0A8J3W5A3-F1
#
_cell.length_a   1.000
_cell.length_b   1.000
_cell.length_c   1.000
_cell.angle_alpha   90.00
_cell.angle_beta   90.00
_cell.angle_gamma   90.00
#
_symmetry.space_group_name_H-M   'P 1'
#
loop_
_entity.id
_entity.type
_entity.pdbx_description
1 polymer ?
#
loop_
_entity_poly.entity_id
_entity_poly.type
_entity_poly.pdbx_seq_one_letter_code
_entity_poly.pdbx_strand_id
1 'polypeptide(L)'
;MSRSESLAGYLREQARRKLDRVEVRDRGRNARSALALLDATAYVETLADDDPFLEALAAAGRFGPHGFGDFQPGDEIAKLVRFWETGEPRQLLTEITSLLQGSPV
;
A
#
# COMPACT_ATOMS: atom_id res chain seq x y z
N MET A 1 4.18 14.32 9.13
CA MET A 1 3.40 13.12 8.80
C MET A 1 4.31 11.94 9.05
N SER A 2 3.85 10.95 9.81
CA SER A 2 4.61 9.72 10.07
C SER A 2 4.70 8.87 8.80
N ARG A 3 5.58 7.85 8.78
CA ARG A 3 5.67 6.92 7.64
C ARG A 3 4.39 6.11 7.51
N SER A 4 3.83 5.68 8.65
CA SER A 4 2.54 4.99 8.70
C SER A 4 1.41 5.84 8.15
N GLU A 5 1.31 7.11 8.56
CA GLU A 5 0.30 8.06 8.05
C GLU A 5 0.43 8.25 6.53
N SER A 6 1.66 8.32 6.00
CA SER A 6 1.91 8.48 4.57
C SER A 6 1.51 7.29 3.72
N LEU A 7 1.88 6.08 4.16
CA LEU A 7 1.43 4.87 3.49
C LEU A 7 -0.09 4.69 3.60
N ALA A 8 -0.67 4.93 4.78
CA ALA A 8 -2.11 4.86 4.99
C ALA A 8 -2.87 5.86 4.09
N GLY A 9 -2.35 7.09 3.97
CA GLY A 9 -2.88 8.11 3.06
C GLY A 9 -2.92 7.62 1.61
N TYR A 10 -1.83 7.04 1.14
CA TYR A 10 -1.74 6.44 -0.20
C TYR A 10 -2.76 5.31 -0.41
N LEU A 11 -2.86 4.35 0.52
CA LEU A 11 -3.79 3.22 0.43
C LEU A 11 -5.25 3.68 0.42
N ARG A 12 -5.58 4.65 1.28
CA ARG A 12 -6.91 5.28 1.35
C ARG A 12 -7.26 5.98 0.03
N GLU A 13 -6.30 6.66 -0.60
CA GLU A 13 -6.51 7.27 -1.90
C GLU A 13 -6.77 6.21 -2.99
N GLN A 14 -6.00 5.12 -3.01
CA GLN A 14 -6.26 4.03 -3.97
C GLN A 14 -7.62 3.37 -3.74
N ALA A 15 -8.03 3.16 -2.48
CA ALA A 15 -9.35 2.64 -2.14
C ALA A 15 -10.47 3.55 -2.66
N ARG A 16 -10.33 4.87 -2.47
CA ARG A 16 -11.30 5.85 -2.98
C ARG A 16 -11.38 5.81 -4.52
N ARG A 17 -10.24 5.78 -5.21
CA ARG A 17 -10.19 5.64 -6.67
C ARG A 17 -10.89 4.37 -7.17
N LYS A 18 -10.86 3.29 -6.40
CA LYS A 18 -11.60 2.06 -6.70
C LYS A 18 -13.11 2.26 -6.56
N LEU A 19 -13.57 2.89 -5.49
CA LEU A 19 -15.00 3.19 -5.28
C LEU A 19 -15.56 4.15 -6.34
N ASP A 20 -14.78 5.15 -6.76
CA ASP A 20 -15.18 6.13 -7.76
C ASP A 20 -15.25 5.52 -9.19
N ARG A 21 -14.70 4.32 -9.40
CA ARG A 21 -14.64 3.66 -10.70
C ARG A 21 -15.77 2.67 -10.89
N VAL A 22 -16.84 3.12 -11.53
CA VAL A 22 -17.98 2.28 -11.92
C VAL A 22 -17.70 1.61 -13.28
N GLU A 23 -17.55 0.28 -13.30
CA GLU A 23 -17.45 -0.48 -14.55
C GLU A 23 -18.59 -1.50 -14.69
N VAL A 24 -19.21 -1.53 -15.87
CA VAL A 24 -20.42 -2.32 -16.20
C VAL A 24 -20.23 -3.84 -16.02
N ARG A 25 -19.00 -4.32 -15.85
CA ARG A 25 -18.69 -5.75 -15.66
C ARG A 25 -17.66 -6.02 -14.56
N ASP A 26 -17.50 -5.09 -13.63
CA ASP A 26 -16.54 -5.22 -12.53
C ASP A 26 -16.89 -6.38 -11.57
N ARG A 27 -18.17 -6.81 -11.51
CA ARG A 27 -18.64 -7.91 -10.63
C ARG A 27 -18.22 -7.68 -9.16
N GLY A 28 -18.21 -6.43 -8.72
CA GLY A 28 -17.83 -6.02 -7.37
C GLY A 28 -16.34 -6.15 -7.05
N ARG A 29 -15.47 -6.32 -8.05
CA ARG A 29 -14.01 -6.39 -7.89
C ARG A 29 -13.45 -5.09 -7.31
N ASN A 30 -13.85 -3.93 -7.81
CA ASN A 30 -13.45 -2.63 -7.28
C ASN A 30 -13.94 -2.42 -5.85
N ALA A 31 -15.15 -2.86 -5.52
CA ALA A 31 -15.66 -2.77 -4.14
C ALA A 31 -14.85 -3.65 -3.17
N ARG A 32 -14.53 -4.90 -3.56
CA ARG A 32 -13.68 -5.80 -2.76
C ARG A 32 -12.25 -5.26 -2.61
N SER A 33 -11.69 -4.76 -3.71
CA SER A 33 -10.37 -4.11 -3.72
C SER A 33 -10.35 -2.89 -2.80
N ALA A 34 -11.36 -2.02 -2.86
CA ALA A 34 -11.47 -0.88 -1.97
C ALA A 34 -11.55 -1.30 -0.49
N LEU A 35 -12.37 -2.30 -0.16
CA LEU A 35 -12.47 -2.82 1.21
C LEU A 35 -11.12 -3.36 1.71
N ALA A 36 -10.46 -4.22 0.92
CA ALA A 36 -9.16 -4.77 1.29
C ALA A 36 -8.10 -3.67 1.50
N LEU A 37 -8.12 -2.60 0.71
CA LEU A 37 -7.23 -1.45 0.87
C LEU A 37 -7.56 -0.60 2.10
N LEU A 38 -8.84 -0.48 2.47
CA LEU A 38 -9.26 0.20 3.71
C LEU A 38 -8.86 -0.60 4.95
N ASP A 39 -9.00 -1.93 4.91
CA ASP A 39 -8.52 -2.81 5.99
C ASP A 39 -6.99 -2.69 6.14
N ALA A 40 -6.27 -2.66 5.01
CA ALA A 40 -4.83 -2.42 5.00
C ALA A 40 -4.45 -1.03 5.53
N THR A 41 -5.23 0.00 5.20
CA THR A 41 -5.06 1.35 5.74
C THR A 41 -5.17 1.34 7.26
N ALA A 42 -6.27 0.79 7.79
CA ALA A 42 -6.50 0.71 9.23
C ALA A 42 -5.39 -0.09 9.93
N TYR A 43 -4.91 -1.17 9.31
CA TYR A 43 -3.77 -1.92 9.84
C TYR A 43 -2.48 -1.09 9.89
N VAL A 44 -2.12 -0.42 8.79
CA VAL A 44 -0.91 0.41 8.71
C VAL A 44 -0.92 1.54 9.73
N GLU A 45 -2.09 2.13 10.00
CA GLU A 45 -2.24 3.19 11.01
C GLU A 45 -1.95 2.71 12.45
N THR A 46 -1.94 1.40 12.70
CA THR A 46 -1.58 0.83 14.01
C THR A 46 -0.07 0.59 14.15
N LEU A 47 0.70 0.71 13.08
CA LEU A 47 2.14 0.47 13.10
C LEU A 47 2.89 1.66 13.69
N ALA A 48 3.84 1.36 14.57
CA ALA A 48 4.81 2.33 15.04
C ALA A 48 5.79 2.68 13.91
N ASP A 49 6.34 3.89 13.92
CA ASP A 49 7.25 4.32 12.85
C ASP A 49 8.50 3.45 12.73
N ASP A 50 8.95 2.82 13.82
CA ASP A 50 10.09 1.89 13.87
C ASP A 50 9.70 0.44 13.51
N ASP A 51 8.47 0.20 13.04
CA ASP A 51 8.05 -1.11 12.58
C ASP A 51 8.97 -1.62 11.45
N PRO A 52 9.45 -2.88 11.51
CA PRO A 52 10.38 -3.42 10.51
C PRO A 52 9.90 -3.29 9.06
N PHE A 53 8.59 -3.32 8.83
CA PHE A 53 8.03 -3.12 7.49
C PHE A 53 8.23 -1.69 6.98
N LEU A 54 8.01 -0.69 7.85
CA LEU A 54 8.20 0.73 7.50
C LEU A 54 9.69 1.08 7.37
N GLU A 55 10.56 0.45 8.16
CA GLU A 55 12.01 0.55 8.00
C GLU A 55 12.48 -0.04 6.67
N ALA A 56 11.96 -1.20 6.26
CA ALA A 56 12.29 -1.80 4.98
C ALA A 56 11.90 -0.89 3.80
N LEU A 57 10.73 -0.24 3.87
CA LEU A 57 10.29 0.73 2.86
C LEU A 57 11.18 1.99 2.85
N ALA A 58 11.55 2.51 4.00
CA ALA A 58 12.44 3.67 4.11
C ALA A 58 13.84 3.36 3.57
N ALA A 59 14.41 2.20 3.92
CA ALA A 59 15.68 1.73 3.38
C ALA A 59 15.65 1.55 1.85
N ALA A 60 14.50 1.19 1.29
CA ALA A 60 14.27 1.14 -0.14
C ALA A 60 13.94 2.51 -0.79
N GLY A 61 14.04 3.61 -0.05
CA GLY A 61 13.83 4.97 -0.55
C GLY A 61 12.35 5.32 -0.83
N ARG A 62 11.40 4.54 -0.31
CA ARG A 62 9.96 4.73 -0.57
C ARG A 62 9.33 5.89 0.18
N PHE A 63 10.09 6.62 0.99
CA PHE A 63 9.64 7.84 1.69
C PHE A 63 10.54 9.03 1.34
N GLY A 64 11.07 9.07 0.11
CA GLY A 64 11.91 10.16 -0.37
C GLY A 64 13.30 10.23 0.26
N PRO A 65 14.11 11.24 -0.12
CA PRO A 65 15.43 11.45 0.46
C PRO A 65 15.26 11.72 1.97
N HIS A 66 15.99 10.98 2.79
CA HIS A 66 15.93 10.98 4.27
C HIS A 66 14.82 10.15 4.93
N GLY A 67 13.89 9.54 4.19
CA GLY A 67 12.93 8.58 4.75
C GLY A 67 11.75 9.17 5.53
N PHE A 68 11.52 10.48 5.44
CA PHE A 68 10.43 11.20 6.14
C PHE A 68 9.45 11.91 5.20
N GLY A 69 9.57 11.68 3.88
CA GLY A 69 8.71 12.26 2.87
C GLY A 69 7.48 11.40 2.57
N ASP A 70 6.76 11.79 1.52
CA ASP A 70 5.57 11.06 1.07
C ASP A 70 5.91 9.66 0.56
N PHE A 71 4.98 8.72 0.76
CA PHE A 71 5.11 7.37 0.26
C PHE A 71 5.13 7.35 -1.29
N GLN A 72 6.21 6.82 -1.84
CA GLN A 72 6.44 6.65 -3.26
C GLN A 72 6.54 5.14 -3.58
N PRO A 73 5.45 4.49 -4.02
CA PRO A 73 5.41 3.04 -4.20
C PRO A 73 6.40 2.54 -5.26
N GLY A 74 6.67 3.34 -6.30
CA GLY A 74 7.26 2.80 -7.53
C GLY A 74 6.29 1.89 -8.28
N ASP A 75 6.66 1.51 -9.51
CA ASP A 75 5.73 0.88 -10.45
C ASP A 75 5.21 -0.49 -9.99
N GLU A 76 6.08 -1.36 -9.47
CA GLU A 76 5.69 -2.71 -9.06
C GLU A 76 4.75 -2.71 -7.84
N ILE A 77 5.04 -1.90 -6.81
CA ILE A 77 4.15 -1.77 -5.65
C ILE A 77 2.84 -1.09 -6.07
N ALA A 78 2.88 -0.06 -6.90
CA ALA A 78 1.68 0.61 -7.38
C ALA A 78 0.79 -0.36 -8.17
N LYS A 79 1.39 -1.23 -8.98
CA LYS A 79 0.69 -2.28 -9.72
C LYS A 79 0.09 -3.34 -8.78
N LEU A 80 0.86 -3.82 -7.79
CA LEU A 80 0.36 -4.75 -6.77
C LEU A 80 -0.86 -4.17 -6.05
N VAL A 81 -0.76 -2.97 -5.49
CA VAL A 81 -1.84 -2.29 -4.77
C VAL A 81 -3.05 -2.08 -5.67
N ARG A 82 -2.83 -1.71 -6.94
CA ARG A 82 -3.91 -1.51 -7.92
C ARG A 82 -4.70 -2.79 -8.19
N PHE A 83 -4.09 -3.97 -8.10
CA PHE A 83 -4.75 -5.25 -8.38
C PHE A 83 -5.04 -6.08 -7.13
N TRP A 84 -4.81 -5.52 -5.94
CA TRP A 84 -5.14 -6.18 -4.67
C TRP A 84 -6.65 -6.23 -4.46
N GLU A 85 -7.22 -7.42 -4.37
CA GLU A 85 -8.68 -7.64 -4.27
C GLU A 85 -9.12 -8.32 -2.98
N THR A 86 -8.27 -9.16 -2.40
CA THR A 86 -8.60 -10.04 -1.27
C THR A 86 -7.35 -10.34 -0.47
N GLY A 87 -7.53 -10.67 0.81
CA GLY A 87 -6.45 -11.09 1.69
C GLY A 87 -6.40 -10.24 2.95
N GLU A 88 -5.68 -10.75 3.95
CA GLU A 88 -5.44 -10.03 5.19
C GLU A 88 -4.52 -8.83 4.94
N PRO A 89 -4.67 -7.71 5.67
CA PRO A 89 -3.76 -6.56 5.60
C PRO A 89 -2.28 -6.95 5.61
N ARG A 90 -1.90 -7.85 6.51
CA ARG A 90 -0.51 -8.35 6.63
C ARG A 90 -0.01 -9.05 5.37
N GLN A 91 -0.88 -9.71 4.60
CA GLN A 91 -0.48 -10.36 3.35
C GLN A 91 -0.07 -9.32 2.31
N LEU A 92 -0.79 -8.21 2.19
CA LEU A 92 -0.40 -7.11 1.30
C LEU A 92 0.99 -6.59 1.65
N LEU A 93 1.27 -6.38 2.94
CA LEU A 93 2.57 -5.91 3.43
C LEU A 93 3.69 -6.91 3.10
N THR A 94 3.46 -8.21 3.30
CA THR A 94 4.42 -9.27 2.93
C THR A 94 4.72 -9.28 1.44
N GLU A 95 3.71 -9.13 0.58
CA GLU A 95 3.89 -9.06 -0.88
C GLU A 95 4.68 -7.81 -1.28
N ILE A 96 4.39 -6.66 -0.65
CA ILE A 96 5.18 -5.44 -0.85
C ILE A 96 6.65 -5.68 -0.47
N THR A 97 6.92 -6.26 0.70
CA THR A 97 8.30 -6.56 1.12
C THR A 97 8.99 -7.53 0.16
N SER A 98 8.27 -8.52 -0.37
CA SER A 98 8.79 -9.46 -1.35
C SER A 98 9.22 -8.76 -2.64
N LEU A 99 8.44 -7.77 -3.11
CA LEU A 99 8.82 -6.93 -4.25
C LEU A 99 10.07 -6.09 -3.99
N LEU A 100 10.30 -5.63 -2.77
CA LEU A 100 11.52 -4.89 -2.41
C LEU A 100 12.76 -5.80 -2.48
N GLN A 101 12.62 -7.07 -2.11
CA GLN A 101 13.71 -8.05 -2.10
C GLN A 101 14.00 -8.63 -3.48
N GLY A 102 13.00 -8.65 -4.37
CA GLY A 102 13.07 -9.24 -5.70
C GLY A 102 13.56 -8.32 -6.83
N SER A 103 14.11 -7.14 -6.52
CA SER A 103 14.58 -6.18 -7.54
C SER A 103 16.09 -6.32 -7.78
N PRO A 104 16.56 -7.11 -8.77
CA PRO A 104 17.93 -6.99 -9.26
C PRO A 104 18.08 -5.67 -10.03
N VAL A 105 19.19 -4.98 -9.78
CA VAL A 105 19.68 -3.84 -10.56
C VAL A 105 19.98 -4.25 -11.99
#